data_AF-A0A7S4UFT2-F1
#
_entry.id   AF-A0A7S4UFT2-F1
#
_cell.length_a   1.000
_cell.length_b   1.000
_cell.length_c   1.000
_cell.angle_alpha   90.00
_cell.angle_beta   90.00
_cell.angle_gamma   90.00
#
_symmetry.space_group_name_H-M   'P 1'
#
loop_
_entity.id
_entity.type
_entity.pdbx_description
1 polymer ?
#
loop_
_entity_poly.entity_id
_entity_poly.type
_entity_poly.pdbx_seq_one_letter_code
_entity_poly.pdbx_strand_id
1 'polypeptide(L)'
;MSLRELRSKLAIIPQDPVLFSGSIRYNVDPFQEYSDGEVWEALRKVHLDEYVRHSEGSEGLELQVASGGSSLSVGQRQLLCLARALMRRSKVMVMDEATANVDLKTDEEIQEIIRENLQGSTVITVAHRLNTVMKSDKILVMSAGKVGEIGDPGELIANEDSLFSRLCKDTKLNK
;
A
#
# COMPACT_ATOMS: atom_id res chain seq x y z
N MET A 1 -25.37 -3.49 -10.75
CA MET A 1 -24.32 -3.11 -9.78
C MET A 1 -24.11 -1.61 -9.88
N SER A 2 -24.27 -0.88 -8.78
CA SER A 2 -24.01 0.57 -8.75
C SER A 2 -22.51 0.87 -8.62
N LEU A 3 -22.10 2.09 -8.97
CA LEU A 3 -20.71 2.55 -8.76
C LEU A 3 -20.27 2.44 -7.30
N ARG A 4 -21.19 2.64 -6.35
CA ARG A 4 -20.94 2.54 -4.91
C ARG A 4 -20.66 1.10 -4.50
N GLU A 5 -21.43 0.14 -5.00
CA GLU A 5 -21.24 -1.30 -4.76
C GLU A 5 -19.94 -1.85 -5.36
N LEU A 6 -19.49 -1.28 -6.49
CA LEU A 6 -18.18 -1.61 -7.05
C LEU A 6 -17.06 -1.09 -6.16
N ARG A 7 -17.11 0.20 -5.81
CA ARG A 7 -16.08 0.86 -5.01
C ARG A 7 -15.96 0.28 -3.59
N SER A 8 -17.03 -0.23 -3.01
CA SER A 8 -16.97 -0.90 -1.70
C SER A 8 -16.22 -2.23 -1.73
N LYS A 9 -16.06 -2.85 -2.90
CA LYS A 9 -15.30 -4.10 -3.09
C LYS A 9 -13.83 -3.87 -3.46
N LEU A 10 -13.42 -2.61 -3.61
CA LEU A 10 -12.07 -2.19 -3.98
C LEU A 10 -11.40 -1.47 -2.81
N ALA A 11 -10.15 -1.82 -2.54
CA ALA A 11 -9.26 -1.02 -1.71
C ALA A 11 -8.20 -0.37 -2.61
N ILE A 12 -7.87 0.90 -2.37
CA ILE A 12 -6.88 1.63 -3.15
C ILE A 12 -5.91 2.30 -2.19
N ILE A 13 -4.62 2.16 -2.48
CA ILE A 13 -3.53 2.86 -1.81
C ILE A 13 -2.85 3.75 -2.86
N PRO A 14 -3.07 5.06 -2.84
CA PRO A 14 -2.50 5.99 -3.81
C PRO A 14 -1.02 6.28 -3.53
N GLN A 15 -0.35 6.91 -4.51
CA GLN A 15 1.03 7.38 -4.42
C GLN A 15 1.19 8.44 -3.34
N ASP A 16 0.25 9.39 -3.31
CA ASP A 16 0.18 10.43 -2.31
C ASP A 16 -0.86 10.06 -1.23
N PRO A 17 -0.42 9.66 -0.02
CA PRO A 17 -1.34 9.25 1.03
C PRO A 17 -2.18 10.43 1.51
N VAL A 18 -3.48 10.35 1.29
CA VAL A 18 -4.44 11.37 1.74
C VAL A 18 -4.95 11.03 3.14
N LEU A 19 -4.60 11.89 4.08
CA LEU A 19 -5.13 11.88 5.44
C LEU A 19 -6.03 13.09 5.68
N PHE A 20 -7.12 12.86 6.39
CA PHE A 20 -8.08 13.89 6.73
C PHE A 20 -7.75 14.47 8.10
N SER A 21 -8.08 15.76 8.29
CA SER A 21 -8.06 16.35 9.63
C SER A 21 -9.03 15.59 10.54
N GLY A 22 -8.55 15.16 11.70
CA GLY A 22 -9.34 14.44 12.69
C GLY A 22 -8.53 13.35 13.37
N SER A 23 -9.21 12.47 14.12
CA SER A 23 -8.53 11.43 14.88
C SER A 23 -7.94 10.33 14.02
N ILE A 24 -7.00 9.55 14.59
CA ILE A 24 -6.55 8.27 14.01
C ILE A 24 -7.76 7.36 13.75
N ARG A 25 -8.71 7.29 14.69
CA ARG A 25 -9.97 6.54 14.56
C ARG A 25 -10.70 6.88 13.28
N TYR A 26 -10.88 8.17 13.01
CA TYR A 26 -11.57 8.68 11.82
C TYR A 26 -10.80 8.39 10.53
N ASN A 27 -9.47 8.48 10.56
CA ASN A 27 -8.64 8.20 9.39
C ASN A 27 -8.61 6.72 9.00
N VAL A 28 -8.72 5.80 9.98
CA VAL A 28 -8.77 4.36 9.73
C VAL A 28 -10.18 3.90 9.33
N ASP A 29 -11.21 4.33 10.07
CA ASP A 29 -12.60 3.95 9.84
C ASP A 29 -13.52 5.20 9.92
N PRO A 30 -13.65 5.95 8.82
CA PRO A 30 -14.41 7.20 8.78
C PRO A 30 -15.93 7.00 8.87
N PHE A 31 -16.42 5.77 8.64
CA PHE A 31 -17.85 5.46 8.68
C PHE A 31 -18.29 4.83 10.01
N GLN A 32 -17.35 4.63 10.94
CA GLN A 32 -17.60 4.02 12.25
C GLN A 32 -18.27 2.64 12.12
N GLU A 33 -17.86 1.86 11.12
CA GLU A 33 -18.42 0.53 10.85
C GLU A 33 -17.80 -0.57 11.71
N TYR A 34 -16.68 -0.29 12.38
CA TYR A 34 -15.89 -1.28 13.12
C TYR A 34 -15.72 -0.91 14.59
N SER A 35 -15.41 -1.90 15.43
CA SER A 35 -15.09 -1.67 16.83
C SER A 35 -13.68 -1.10 17.03
N ASP A 36 -13.43 -0.44 18.16
CA ASP A 36 -12.07 0.05 18.49
C ASP A 36 -11.05 -1.08 18.58
N GLY A 37 -11.47 -2.28 19.01
CA GLY A 37 -10.63 -3.47 19.01
C GLY A 37 -10.16 -3.85 17.60
N GLU A 38 -11.06 -3.79 16.61
CA GLU A 38 -10.71 -4.04 15.20
C GLU A 38 -9.81 -2.94 14.63
N VAL A 39 -10.03 -1.68 15.00
CA VAL A 39 -9.17 -0.57 14.59
C VAL A 39 -7.76 -0.73 15.17
N TRP A 40 -7.63 -1.09 16.45
CA TRP A 40 -6.35 -1.40 17.06
C TRP A 40 -5.67 -2.61 16.43
N GLU A 41 -6.43 -3.64 16.06
CA GLU A 41 -5.89 -4.79 15.35
C GLU A 41 -5.31 -4.38 13.99
N ALA A 42 -6.00 -3.52 13.24
CA ALA A 42 -5.49 -3.00 11.97
C ALA A 42 -4.23 -2.13 12.15
N LEU A 43 -4.20 -1.27 13.18
CA LEU A 43 -3.01 -0.47 13.50
C LEU A 43 -1.82 -1.36 13.90
N ARG A 44 -2.07 -2.44 14.64
CA ARG A 44 -1.05 -3.43 15.00
C ARG A 44 -0.52 -4.17 13.79
N LYS A 45 -1.39 -4.57 12.85
CA LYS A 45 -0.98 -5.22 11.59
C LYS A 45 -0.07 -4.35 10.73
N VAL A 46 -0.13 -3.02 10.87
CA VAL A 46 0.74 -2.08 10.16
C VAL A 46 1.83 -1.46 11.04
N HIS A 47 2.05 -2.00 12.25
CA HIS A 47 3.06 -1.54 13.21
C HIS A 47 2.93 -0.05 13.61
N LEU A 48 1.71 0.50 13.62
CA LEU A 48 1.43 1.88 14.06
C LEU A 48 0.83 1.96 15.46
N ASP A 49 0.43 0.85 16.06
CA ASP A 49 -0.21 0.83 17.37
C ASP A 49 0.69 1.40 18.47
N GLU A 50 1.97 1.01 18.50
CA GLU A 50 2.95 1.53 19.44
C GLU A 50 3.15 3.05 19.30
N TYR A 51 3.21 3.55 18.06
CA TYR A 51 3.31 4.99 17.79
C TYR A 51 2.09 5.74 18.33
N VAL A 52 0.87 5.23 18.11
CA VAL A 52 -0.37 5.86 18.59
C VAL A 52 -0.45 5.85 20.12
N ARG A 53 0.01 4.77 20.77
CA ARG A 53 0.04 4.65 22.24
C ARG A 53 1.04 5.59 22.91
N HIS A 54 2.20 5.80 22.30
CA HIS A 54 3.31 6.54 22.90
C HIS A 54 3.44 7.99 22.42
N SER A 55 2.58 8.43 21.50
CA SER A 55 2.57 9.84 21.07
C SER A 55 2.33 10.77 22.25
N GLU A 56 3.05 11.90 22.30
CA GLU A 56 2.91 12.87 23.39
C GLU A 56 1.46 13.39 23.47
N GLY A 57 0.87 13.36 24.66
CA GLY A 57 -0.54 13.68 24.86
C GLY A 57 -1.51 12.60 24.36
N SER A 58 -1.07 11.34 24.24
CA SER A 58 -1.87 10.24 23.67
C SER A 58 -3.27 10.14 24.27
N GLU A 59 -4.27 10.39 23.41
CA GLU A 59 -5.66 10.02 23.60
C GLU A 59 -5.98 8.68 22.87
N GLY A 60 -4.94 7.87 22.60
CA GLY A 60 -5.05 6.63 21.84
C GLY A 60 -5.61 6.87 20.45
N LEU A 61 -6.75 6.25 20.13
CA LEU A 61 -7.39 6.39 18.81
C LEU A 61 -7.88 7.83 18.54
N GLU A 62 -8.05 8.64 19.58
CA GLU A 62 -8.46 10.05 19.46
C GLU A 62 -7.29 11.01 19.18
N LEU A 63 -6.05 10.49 19.08
CA LEU A 63 -4.89 11.27 18.65
C LEU A 63 -5.19 12.03 17.35
N GLN A 64 -5.02 13.35 17.40
CA GLN A 64 -5.37 14.24 16.29
C GLN A 64 -4.30 14.24 15.20
N VAL A 65 -4.76 14.11 13.96
CA VAL A 65 -3.98 14.24 12.73
C VAL A 65 -4.40 15.54 12.04
N ALA A 66 -3.45 16.43 11.80
CA ALA A 66 -3.69 17.65 11.03
C ALA A 66 -3.96 17.33 9.54
N SER A 67 -4.58 18.25 8.80
CA SER A 67 -4.85 18.05 7.36
C SER A 67 -3.58 17.65 6.61
N GLY A 68 -3.65 16.59 5.80
CA GLY A 68 -2.48 16.09 5.07
C GLY A 68 -1.45 15.35 5.93
N GLY A 69 -1.71 15.15 7.22
CA GLY A 69 -0.86 14.37 8.12
C GLY A 69 0.54 14.93 8.28
N SER A 70 0.68 16.25 8.40
CA SER A 70 1.97 16.93 8.55
C SER A 70 2.75 16.49 9.80
N SER A 71 2.05 15.98 10.82
CA SER A 71 2.65 15.39 12.04
C SER A 71 3.21 13.98 11.84
N LEU A 72 2.98 13.35 10.69
CA LEU A 72 3.40 11.98 10.38
C LEU A 72 4.50 11.98 9.31
N SER A 73 5.40 10.99 9.36
CA SER A 73 6.32 10.72 8.26
C SER A 73 5.56 10.20 7.04
N VAL A 74 6.17 10.28 5.84
CA VAL A 74 5.58 9.71 4.62
C VAL A 74 5.24 8.23 4.81
N GLY A 75 6.16 7.47 5.43
CA GLY A 75 5.96 6.06 5.76
C GLY A 75 4.78 5.82 6.69
N GLN A 76 4.66 6.59 7.76
CA GLN A 76 3.53 6.47 8.70
C GLN A 76 2.20 6.81 8.03
N ARG A 77 2.16 7.83 7.17
CA ARG A 77 0.96 8.13 6.37
C ARG A 77 0.59 6.96 5.47
N GLN A 78 1.58 6.30 4.87
CA GLN A 78 1.35 5.12 4.03
C GLN A 78 0.82 3.93 4.82
N LEU A 79 1.40 3.65 5.98
CA LEU A 79 0.93 2.60 6.89
C LEU A 79 -0.49 2.86 7.37
N LEU A 80 -0.86 4.12 7.63
CA LEU A 80 -2.23 4.48 8.01
C LEU A 80 -3.23 4.29 6.85
N CYS A 81 -2.83 4.61 5.61
CA CYS A 81 -3.59 4.24 4.41
C CYS A 81 -3.74 2.73 4.25
N LEU A 82 -2.68 1.96 4.54
CA LEU A 82 -2.71 0.50 4.51
C LEU A 82 -3.64 -0.06 5.58
N ALA A 83 -3.62 0.44 6.82
CA ALA A 83 -4.54 0.02 7.88
C ALA A 83 -6.00 0.20 7.45
N ARG A 84 -6.34 1.38 6.90
CA ARG A 84 -7.66 1.66 6.32
C ARG A 84 -8.02 0.71 5.17
N ALA A 85 -7.05 0.35 4.34
CA ALA A 85 -7.25 -0.60 3.24
C ALA A 85 -7.50 -2.03 3.74
N LEU A 86 -6.78 -2.48 4.78
CA LEU A 86 -6.97 -3.78 5.44
C LEU A 86 -8.35 -3.88 6.09
N MET A 87 -8.82 -2.80 6.71
CA MET A 87 -10.14 -2.75 7.36
C MET A 87 -11.28 -3.02 6.38
N ARG A 88 -11.16 -2.59 5.12
CA ARG A 88 -12.20 -2.83 4.10
C ARG A 88 -12.39 -4.30 3.72
N ARG A 89 -11.44 -5.18 4.03
CA ARG A 89 -11.48 -6.62 3.66
C ARG A 89 -11.85 -6.84 2.18
N SER A 90 -11.37 -5.96 1.31
CA SER A 90 -11.68 -5.97 -0.13
C SER A 90 -11.03 -7.16 -0.82
N LYS A 91 -11.75 -7.76 -1.79
CA LYS A 91 -11.23 -8.86 -2.62
C LYS A 91 -10.16 -8.42 -3.61
N VAL A 92 -10.15 -7.13 -3.95
CA VAL A 92 -9.18 -6.54 -4.87
C VAL A 92 -8.59 -5.29 -4.22
N MET A 93 -7.26 -5.27 -4.12
CA MET A 93 -6.49 -4.12 -3.68
C MET A 93 -5.66 -3.58 -4.84
N VAL A 94 -5.65 -2.27 -5.02
CA VAL A 94 -4.81 -1.57 -6.00
C VAL A 94 -3.82 -0.68 -5.25
N MET A 95 -2.54 -0.85 -5.55
CA MET A 95 -1.47 -0.01 -5.05
C MET A 95 -0.91 0.78 -6.21
N ASP A 96 -1.00 2.10 -6.15
CA ASP A 96 -0.54 3.00 -7.20
C ASP A 96 0.68 3.74 -6.69
N GLU A 97 1.89 3.27 -7.02
CA GLU A 97 3.17 3.86 -6.59
C GLU A 97 3.27 4.12 -5.08
N ALA A 98 2.55 3.33 -4.29
CA ALA A 98 2.38 3.50 -2.84
C ALA A 98 3.69 3.59 -2.05
N THR A 99 4.80 3.05 -2.58
CA THR A 99 6.11 3.03 -1.91
C THR A 99 7.18 3.86 -2.62
N ALA A 100 6.81 4.69 -3.60
CA ALA A 100 7.76 5.50 -4.36
C ALA A 100 8.55 6.48 -3.47
N ASN A 101 7.89 7.07 -2.47
CA ASN A 101 8.44 8.14 -1.62
C ASN A 101 8.86 7.68 -0.21
N VAL A 102 8.87 6.36 0.06
CA VAL A 102 9.33 5.81 1.34
C VAL A 102 10.74 5.23 1.22
N ASP A 103 11.48 5.17 2.32
CA ASP A 103 12.80 4.52 2.34
C ASP A 103 12.68 2.99 2.09
N LEU A 104 13.81 2.34 1.79
CA LEU A 104 13.84 0.92 1.44
C LEU A 104 13.34 0.01 2.55
N LYS A 105 13.64 0.35 3.82
CA LYS A 105 13.22 -0.46 4.97
C LYS A 105 11.71 -0.38 5.14
N THR A 106 11.13 0.82 5.08
CA THR A 106 9.68 1.02 5.12
C THR A 106 8.96 0.34 3.94
N ASP A 107 9.53 0.37 2.74
CA ASP A 107 8.99 -0.36 1.57
C ASP A 107 8.94 -1.87 1.83
N GLU A 108 10.03 -2.45 2.35
CA GLU A 108 10.08 -3.87 2.71
C GLU A 108 9.03 -4.26 3.75
N GLU A 109 8.89 -3.45 4.81
CA GLU A 109 7.87 -3.62 5.84
C GLU A 109 6.45 -3.59 5.25
N ILE A 110 6.14 -2.59 4.41
CA ILE A 110 4.84 -2.48 3.72
C ILE A 110 4.57 -3.75 2.89
N GLN A 111 5.55 -4.21 2.12
CA GLN A 111 5.41 -5.40 1.28
C GLN A 111 5.21 -6.68 2.11
N GLU A 112 5.83 -6.80 3.28
CA GLU A 112 5.60 -7.91 4.21
C GLU A 112 4.17 -7.91 4.75
N ILE A 113 3.70 -6.75 5.24
CA ILE A 113 2.34 -6.59 5.75
C ILE A 113 1.31 -7.01 4.70
N ILE A 114 1.50 -6.61 3.44
CA ILE A 114 0.64 -7.00 2.31
C ILE A 114 0.62 -8.52 2.13
N ARG A 115 1.80 -9.15 2.06
CA ARG A 115 1.90 -10.62 1.88
C ARG A 115 1.29 -11.40 3.02
N GLU A 116 1.37 -10.90 4.25
CA GLU A 116 0.82 -11.60 5.42
C GLU A 116 -0.69 -11.42 5.56
N ASN A 117 -1.21 -10.22 5.26
CA ASN A 117 -2.59 -9.87 5.57
C ASN A 117 -3.56 -10.01 4.38
N LEU A 118 -3.05 -10.22 3.15
CA LEU A 118 -3.86 -10.22 1.92
C LEU A 118 -3.77 -11.51 1.10
N GLN A 119 -3.40 -12.64 1.71
CA GLN A 119 -3.23 -13.94 1.02
C GLN A 119 -4.48 -14.47 0.29
N GLY A 120 -5.67 -13.91 0.55
CA GLY A 120 -6.92 -14.26 -0.12
C GLY A 120 -7.45 -13.21 -1.11
N SER A 121 -6.71 -12.12 -1.33
CA SER A 121 -7.13 -11.00 -2.17
C SER A 121 -6.24 -10.86 -3.40
N THR A 122 -6.79 -10.35 -4.49
CA THR A 122 -6.01 -9.96 -5.66
C THR A 122 -5.36 -8.61 -5.38
N VAL A 123 -4.03 -8.55 -5.42
CA VAL A 123 -3.27 -7.30 -5.27
C VAL A 123 -2.70 -6.90 -6.62
N ILE A 124 -3.03 -5.68 -7.07
CA ILE A 124 -2.50 -5.08 -8.29
C ILE A 124 -1.58 -3.94 -7.86
N THR A 125 -0.29 -4.07 -8.17
CA THR A 125 0.72 -3.08 -7.80
C THR A 125 1.28 -2.41 -9.04
N VAL A 126 1.14 -1.09 -9.12
CA VAL A 126 1.87 -0.23 -10.05
C VAL A 126 3.08 0.31 -9.28
N ALA A 127 4.28 0.03 -9.78
CA ALA A 127 5.50 0.47 -9.10
C ALA A 127 6.62 0.77 -10.09
N HIS A 128 7.40 1.80 -9.77
CA HIS A 128 8.65 2.14 -10.45
C HIS A 128 9.88 1.44 -9.86
N ARG A 129 9.75 0.80 -8.69
CA ARG A 129 10.84 0.10 -8.00
C ARG A 129 10.86 -1.38 -8.36
N LEU A 130 11.97 -1.83 -8.94
CA LEU A 130 12.16 -3.23 -9.33
C LEU A 130 12.04 -4.19 -8.15
N ASN A 131 12.67 -3.88 -7.01
CA ASN A 131 12.61 -4.75 -5.83
C ASN A 131 11.18 -5.03 -5.35
N THR A 132 10.27 -4.08 -5.55
CA THR A 132 8.85 -4.21 -5.20
C THR A 132 8.16 -5.20 -6.13
N VAL A 133 8.31 -5.04 -7.44
CA VAL A 133 7.63 -5.90 -8.44
C VAL A 133 8.23 -7.30 -8.55
N MET A 134 9.51 -7.49 -8.20
CA MET A 134 10.16 -8.81 -8.21
C MET A 134 9.54 -9.80 -7.22
N LYS A 135 8.76 -9.33 -6.25
CA LYS A 135 8.07 -10.16 -5.25
C LYS A 135 6.64 -10.52 -5.65
N SER A 136 6.19 -10.15 -6.86
CA SER A 136 4.85 -10.43 -7.37
C SER A 136 4.76 -11.81 -8.04
N ASP A 137 3.58 -12.42 -8.03
CA ASP A 137 3.36 -13.72 -8.71
C ASP A 137 3.46 -13.61 -10.24
N LYS A 138 3.12 -12.43 -10.78
CA LYS A 138 3.22 -12.09 -12.21
C LYS A 138 3.54 -10.61 -12.39
N ILE A 139 4.27 -10.30 -13.44
CA ILE A 139 4.53 -8.94 -13.91
C ILE A 139 3.82 -8.75 -15.25
N LEU A 140 3.17 -7.60 -15.39
CA LEU A 140 2.57 -7.13 -16.63
C LEU A 140 3.33 -5.88 -17.07
N VAL A 141 4.02 -5.96 -18.21
CA VAL A 141 4.72 -4.82 -18.81
C VAL A 141 3.80 -4.14 -19.82
N MET A 142 3.58 -2.85 -19.63
CA MET A 142 2.82 -2.02 -20.57
C MET A 142 3.76 -1.15 -21.41
N SER A 143 3.44 -0.99 -22.70
CA SER A 143 4.13 -0.07 -23.60
C SER A 143 3.12 0.55 -24.58
N ALA A 144 3.16 1.88 -24.73
CA ALA A 144 2.28 2.65 -25.61
C ALA A 144 0.78 2.28 -25.49
N GLY A 145 0.30 2.11 -24.26
CA GLY A 145 -1.10 1.78 -23.96
C GLY A 145 -1.52 0.33 -24.28
N LYS A 146 -0.56 -0.56 -24.56
CA LYS A 146 -0.81 -1.98 -24.81
C LYS A 146 -0.04 -2.86 -23.83
N VAL A 147 -0.57 -4.05 -23.57
CA VAL A 147 0.18 -5.10 -22.86
C VAL A 147 1.27 -5.60 -23.80
N GLY A 148 2.52 -5.39 -23.42
CA GLY A 148 3.68 -5.87 -24.17
C GLY A 148 4.08 -7.28 -23.75
N GLU A 149 4.04 -7.56 -22.45
CA GLU A 149 4.51 -8.83 -21.89
C GLU A 149 3.81 -9.13 -20.56
N ILE A 150 3.60 -10.41 -20.26
CA ILE A 150 3.11 -10.88 -18.96
C ILE A 150 3.76 -12.21 -18.62
N GLY A 151 4.24 -12.37 -17.39
CA GLY A 151 4.94 -13.59 -16.99
C GLY A 151 5.41 -13.59 -15.53
N ASP A 152 6.03 -14.70 -15.13
CA ASP A 152 6.71 -14.81 -13.84
C ASP A 152 7.97 -13.90 -13.82
N PRO A 153 8.22 -13.11 -12.76
CA PRO A 153 9.37 -12.21 -12.71
C PRO A 153 10.72 -12.90 -12.96
N GLY A 154 10.91 -14.12 -12.46
CA GLY A 154 12.14 -14.90 -12.57
C GLY A 154 12.37 -15.41 -14.00
N GLU A 155 11.31 -15.89 -14.66
CA GLU A 155 11.37 -16.28 -16.06
C GLU A 155 11.65 -15.08 -16.97
N LEU A 156 10.97 -13.96 -16.73
CA LEU A 156 11.10 -12.75 -17.54
C LEU A 156 12.50 -12.13 -17.41
N ILE A 157 13.06 -12.04 -16.20
CA ILE A 157 14.39 -11.44 -16.00
C ILE A 157 15.51 -12.30 -16.59
N ALA A 158 15.36 -13.62 -16.58
CA ALA A 158 16.32 -14.57 -17.14
C ALA A 158 16.38 -14.54 -18.68
N ASN A 159 15.30 -14.10 -19.33
CA ASN A 159 15.24 -13.94 -20.78
C ASN A 159 15.79 -12.57 -21.20
N GLU A 160 16.91 -12.54 -21.92
CA GLU A 160 17.52 -11.27 -22.37
C GLU A 160 16.67 -10.49 -23.40
N ASP A 161 15.78 -11.19 -24.10
CA ASP A 161 14.86 -10.59 -25.08
C ASP A 161 13.57 -10.05 -24.46
N SER A 162 13.33 -10.34 -23.17
CA SER A 162 12.18 -9.85 -22.43
C SER A 162 12.17 -8.32 -22.34
N LEU A 163 10.98 -7.72 -22.49
CA LEU A 163 10.81 -6.28 -22.26
C LEU A 163 11.10 -5.94 -20.80
N PHE A 164 10.68 -6.81 -19.88
CA PHE A 164 10.97 -6.65 -18.45
C PHE A 164 12.47 -6.71 -18.14
N SER A 165 13.21 -7.66 -18.74
CA SER A 165 14.67 -7.75 -18.54
C SER A 165 15.39 -6.49 -19.02
N ARG A 166 14.99 -5.93 -20.17
CA ARG A 166 15.53 -4.67 -20.71
C ARG A 166 15.23 -3.48 -19.78
N LEU A 167 13.98 -3.34 -19.31
CA LEU A 167 13.60 -2.32 -18.32
C LEU A 167 14.42 -2.43 -17.03
N CYS A 168 14.68 -3.66 -16.56
CA CYS A 168 15.51 -3.91 -15.39
C CYS A 168 16.96 -3.41 -15.59
N LYS A 169 17.54 -3.68 -16.76
CA LYS A 169 18.91 -3.26 -17.11
C LYS A 169 19.01 -1.74 -17.17
N ASP A 170 18.07 -1.06 -17.83
CA ASP A 170 18.04 0.40 -17.95
C ASP A 170 17.90 1.10 -16.59
N THR A 171 17.09 0.55 -15.68
CA THR A 171 16.90 1.12 -14.34
C THR A 171 18.13 0.94 -13.45
N LYS A 172 18.92 -0.12 -13.65
CA LYS A 172 20.21 -0.33 -12.93
C LYS A 172 21.34 0.54 -13.46
N LEU A 173 21.31 0.91 -14.75
CA LEU A 173 22.30 1.78 -15.38
C LEU A 173 22.16 3.26 -14.97
N ASN A 174 21.01 3.64 -14.40
CA ASN A 174 20.70 5.00 -13.96
C ASN A 174 20.92 5.24 -12.44
N LYS A 175 21.74 4.43 -11.77
CA LYS A 175 22.17 4.61 -10.38
C LYS A 175 23.69 4.73 -10.26
#